data_AF-A0ABC8Q8G4-F1
#
_entry.id   AF-A0ABC8Q8G4-F1
#
_cell.length_a   1.000
_cell.length_b   1.000
_cell.length_c   1.000
_cell.angle_alpha   90.00
_cell.angle_beta   90.00
_cell.angle_gamma   90.00
#
_symmetry.space_group_name_H-M   'P 1'
#
loop_
_entity.id
_entity.type
_entity.pdbx_description
1 polymer ?
#
loop_
_entity_poly.entity_id
_entity_poly.type
_entity_poly.pdbx_seq_one_letter_code
_entity_poly.pdbx_strand_id
1 'polypeptide(L)'
;MDQFSRWSGIAHALLVKQAPKIKLGQVHQLLAACLGHRTYASLRATDLDTLNGKPHYVLFDDAAGLARAEDLGLAVTEAQWRDVSLALRPSGITPFWLTTIGGMHNAAELVFEDTSNSRIHAIQRLVGYPDVKRATSSRCHCAEDQVPDILRIEVSGDAYAYNQETSFAVPVIAIVEFPKVGQRMYGHGTIVSVEQKGAPEPRILEDVDAGEFYWMPEE
;
A
#
# COMPACT_ATOMS: atom_id res chain seq x y z
N MET A 1 9.44 18.00 13.77
CA MET A 1 10.37 17.75 12.65
C MET A 1 9.53 17.26 11.49
N ASP A 2 9.71 17.84 10.31
CA ASP A 2 8.96 17.43 9.11
C ASP A 2 9.43 16.03 8.62
N GLN A 3 8.58 15.35 7.85
CA GLN A 3 8.80 13.94 7.49
C GLN A 3 9.98 13.79 6.54
N PHE A 4 10.12 14.71 5.59
CA PHE A 4 11.20 14.68 4.62
C PHE A 4 12.58 14.88 5.28
N SER A 5 12.68 15.75 6.29
CA SER A 5 13.90 15.95 7.07
C SER A 5 14.26 14.69 7.87
N ARG A 6 13.25 14.01 8.44
CA ARG A 6 13.47 12.73 9.14
C ARG A 6 14.02 11.67 8.17
N TRP A 7 13.42 11.53 6.99
CA TRP A 7 13.90 10.63 5.93
C TRP A 7 15.32 10.96 5.49
N SER A 8 15.58 12.24 5.23
CA SER A 8 16.89 12.72 4.81
C SER A 8 17.96 12.47 5.86
N GLY A 9 17.63 12.63 7.14
CA GLY A 9 18.52 12.31 8.26
C GLY A 9 18.85 10.82 8.36
N ILE A 10 17.84 9.95 8.24
CA ILE A 10 18.03 8.48 8.26
C ILE A 10 18.90 8.05 7.08
N ALA A 11 18.53 8.46 5.86
CA ALA A 11 19.25 8.12 4.65
C ALA A 11 20.70 8.65 4.70
N HIS A 12 20.91 9.89 5.14
CA HIS A 12 22.25 10.46 5.28
C HIS A 12 23.09 9.72 6.32
N ALA A 13 22.52 9.40 7.49
CA ALA A 13 23.24 8.69 8.55
C ALA A 13 23.66 7.27 8.13
N LEU A 14 22.90 6.60 7.26
CA LEU A 14 23.26 5.31 6.69
C LEU A 14 24.30 5.45 5.59
N LEU A 15 24.07 6.33 4.63
CA LEU A 15 24.95 6.50 3.48
C LEU A 15 26.31 7.07 3.87
N VAL A 16 26.40 7.97 4.85
CA VAL A 16 27.69 8.57 5.24
C VAL A 16 28.67 7.55 5.84
N LYS A 17 28.17 6.44 6.42
CA LYS A 17 29.02 5.34 6.92
C LYS A 17 29.74 4.61 5.79
N GLN A 18 29.16 4.63 4.59
CA GLN A 18 29.59 3.81 3.46
C GLN A 18 30.16 4.68 2.31
N ALA A 19 29.67 5.92 2.17
CA ALA A 19 30.10 6.96 1.25
C ALA A 19 30.35 8.28 2.03
N PRO A 20 31.50 8.43 2.72
CA PRO A 20 31.72 9.51 3.70
C PRO A 20 31.65 10.94 3.16
N LYS A 21 31.76 11.10 1.83
CA LYS A 21 31.72 12.40 1.16
C LYS A 21 30.30 12.83 0.78
N ILE A 22 29.29 11.98 0.98
CA ILE A 22 27.91 12.32 0.62
C ILE A 22 27.39 13.46 1.51
N LYS A 23 26.92 14.52 0.87
CA LYS A 23 26.34 15.68 1.54
C LYS A 23 24.84 15.48 1.70
N LEU A 24 24.26 16.04 2.77
CA LEU A 24 22.82 16.00 3.01
C LEU A 24 22.01 16.54 1.81
N GLY A 25 22.48 17.63 1.18
CA GLY A 25 21.85 18.18 -0.02
C GLY A 25 21.83 17.22 -1.22
N GLN A 26 22.76 16.27 -1.31
CA GLN A 26 22.74 15.22 -2.33
C GLN A 26 21.71 14.15 -1.99
N VAL A 27 21.60 13.77 -0.72
CA VAL A 27 20.53 12.87 -0.23
C VAL A 27 19.15 13.43 -0.54
N HIS A 28 18.96 14.75 -0.39
CA HIS A 28 17.70 15.40 -0.80
C HIS A 28 17.40 15.21 -2.30
N GLN A 29 18.41 15.22 -3.16
CA GLN A 29 18.22 14.98 -4.60
C GLN A 29 17.83 13.52 -4.88
N LEU A 30 18.45 12.56 -4.19
CA LEU A 30 18.13 11.14 -4.35
C LEU A 30 16.69 10.86 -3.93
N LEU A 31 16.30 11.32 -2.74
CA LEU A 31 14.92 11.16 -2.24
C LEU A 31 13.90 11.89 -3.11
N ALA A 32 14.23 13.07 -3.63
CA ALA A 32 13.35 13.77 -4.57
C ALA A 32 13.16 12.98 -5.87
N ALA A 33 14.21 12.32 -6.39
CA ALA A 33 14.12 11.46 -7.56
C ALA A 33 13.21 10.24 -7.31
N CYS A 34 13.30 9.60 -6.15
CA CYS A 34 12.40 8.50 -5.77
C CYS A 34 10.91 8.91 -5.73
N LEU A 35 10.64 10.20 -5.50
CA LEU A 35 9.29 10.78 -5.51
C LEU A 35 8.88 11.31 -6.89
N GLY A 36 9.70 11.11 -7.92
CA GLY A 36 9.41 11.48 -9.31
C GLY A 36 9.90 12.88 -9.71
N HIS A 37 10.62 13.59 -8.84
CA HIS A 37 11.10 14.93 -9.11
C HIS A 37 12.53 14.94 -9.65
N ARG A 38 12.78 15.79 -10.65
CA ARG A 38 14.14 15.99 -11.21
C ARG A 38 15.10 16.62 -10.22
N THR A 39 14.59 17.45 -9.30
CA THR A 39 15.38 18.15 -8.30
C THR A 39 14.65 18.30 -6.97
N TYR A 40 15.40 18.48 -5.88
CA TYR A 40 14.83 18.84 -4.58
C TYR A 40 14.03 20.16 -4.62
N ALA A 41 14.43 21.13 -5.45
CA ALA A 41 13.69 22.38 -5.59
C ALA A 41 12.29 22.16 -6.20
N SER A 42 12.18 21.23 -7.16
CA SER A 42 10.89 20.84 -7.72
C SER A 42 10.00 20.17 -6.68
N LEU A 43 10.54 19.22 -5.89
CA LEU A 43 9.80 18.60 -4.79
C LEU A 43 9.29 19.65 -3.80
N ARG A 44 10.16 20.59 -3.41
CA ARG A 44 9.82 21.66 -2.47
C ARG A 44 8.69 22.55 -2.97
N ALA A 45 8.64 22.80 -4.27
CA ALA A 45 7.64 23.69 -4.86
C ALA A 45 6.26 23.04 -5.02
N THR A 46 6.18 21.71 -5.14
CA THR A 46 4.92 21.04 -5.50
C THR A 46 4.39 20.09 -4.43
N ASP A 47 5.27 19.30 -3.80
CA ASP A 47 4.88 18.03 -3.19
C ASP A 47 5.41 17.85 -1.76
N LEU A 48 6.36 18.69 -1.32
CA LEU A 48 6.94 18.59 0.01
C LEU A 48 5.89 18.78 1.11
N ASP A 49 4.98 19.73 0.94
CA ASP A 49 3.89 19.98 1.88
C ASP A 49 2.91 18.80 1.91
N THR A 50 2.61 18.20 0.76
CA THR A 50 1.80 16.97 0.67
C THR A 50 2.45 15.82 1.45
N LEU A 51 3.75 15.56 1.23
CA LEU A 51 4.49 14.52 1.93
C LEU A 51 4.49 14.75 3.46
N ASN A 52 4.65 16.00 3.88
CA ASN A 52 4.60 16.39 5.29
C ASN A 52 3.18 16.35 5.87
N GLY A 53 2.16 16.50 5.03
CA GLY A 53 0.74 16.29 5.31
C GLY A 53 0.36 14.82 5.50
N LYS A 54 1.31 13.89 5.35
CA LYS A 54 1.16 12.45 5.57
C LYS A 54 0.11 11.83 4.63
N PRO A 55 0.44 11.67 3.32
CA PRO A 55 -0.41 10.92 2.40
C PRO A 55 -0.60 9.49 2.91
N HIS A 56 -1.57 8.73 2.42
CA HIS A 56 -1.73 7.34 2.89
C HIS A 56 -0.70 6.41 2.24
N TYR A 57 -0.41 6.62 0.96
CA TYR A 57 0.50 5.80 0.17
C TYR A 57 1.52 6.67 -0.55
N VAL A 58 2.77 6.22 -0.56
CA VAL A 58 3.88 6.83 -1.30
C VAL A 58 4.50 5.76 -2.19
N LEU A 59 4.45 5.98 -3.50
CA LEU A 59 5.06 5.10 -4.50
C LEU A 59 6.54 5.43 -4.62
N PHE A 60 7.38 4.73 -3.88
CA PHE A 60 8.80 5.05 -3.79
C PHE A 60 9.59 4.31 -4.88
N ASP A 61 10.22 5.07 -5.78
CA ASP A 61 10.98 4.53 -6.91
C ASP A 61 12.47 4.43 -6.54
N ASP A 62 12.89 3.26 -6.07
CA ASP A 62 14.27 3.00 -5.69
C ASP A 62 15.24 3.13 -6.87
N ALA A 63 14.81 2.72 -8.07
CA ALA A 63 15.64 2.77 -9.26
C ALA A 63 15.92 4.23 -9.68
N ALA A 64 14.92 5.12 -9.57
CA ALA A 64 15.12 6.54 -9.84
C ALA A 64 16.11 7.19 -8.86
N GLY A 65 16.11 6.77 -7.59
CA GLY A 65 17.08 7.22 -6.59
C GLY A 65 18.50 6.81 -6.93
N LEU A 66 18.70 5.54 -7.33
CA LEU A 66 19.99 5.02 -7.76
C LEU A 66 20.50 5.70 -9.03
N ALA A 67 19.66 5.83 -10.07
CA ALA A 67 20.02 6.54 -11.29
C ALA A 67 20.44 7.99 -10.99
N ARG A 68 19.76 8.65 -10.04
CA ARG A 68 20.15 9.99 -9.61
C ARG A 68 21.49 10.04 -8.88
N ALA A 69 21.86 8.98 -8.17
CA ALA A 69 23.16 8.88 -7.53
C ALA A 69 24.27 8.80 -8.58
N GLU A 70 24.07 8.00 -9.63
CA GLU A 70 24.99 7.89 -10.77
C GLU A 70 25.18 9.23 -11.48
N ASP A 71 24.08 9.94 -11.79
CA ASP A 71 24.11 11.28 -12.39
C ASP A 71 24.94 12.29 -11.58
N LEU A 72 24.90 12.17 -10.25
CA LEU A 72 25.63 13.04 -9.32
C LEU A 72 27.06 12.59 -9.05
N GLY A 73 27.52 11.51 -9.70
CA GLY A 73 28.85 10.92 -9.51
C GLY A 73 29.04 10.32 -8.12
N LEU A 74 27.96 9.84 -7.49
CA LEU A 74 27.99 9.22 -6.17
C LEU A 74 28.18 7.72 -6.31
N ALA A 75 29.18 7.18 -5.62
CA ALA A 75 29.40 5.73 -5.53
C ALA A 75 28.45 5.09 -4.50
N VAL A 76 27.14 5.09 -4.79
CA VAL A 76 26.12 4.40 -4.01
C VAL A 76 25.76 3.11 -4.74
N THR A 77 25.94 1.96 -4.10
CA THR A 77 25.56 0.67 -4.69
C THR A 77 24.10 0.34 -4.43
N GLU A 78 23.52 -0.56 -5.24
CA GLU A 78 22.15 -1.03 -5.04
C GLU A 78 21.91 -1.61 -3.64
N ALA A 79 22.87 -2.37 -3.10
CA ALA A 79 22.76 -2.94 -1.75
C ALA A 79 22.68 -1.84 -0.67
N GLN A 80 23.48 -0.78 -0.81
CA GLN A 80 23.49 0.35 0.13
C GLN A 80 22.19 1.13 0.05
N TRP A 81 21.67 1.35 -1.16
CA TRP A 81 20.38 2.02 -1.34
C TRP A 81 19.22 1.16 -0.84
N ARG A 82 19.28 -0.15 -1.01
CA ARG A 82 18.31 -1.09 -0.45
C ARG A 82 18.26 -1.00 1.07
N ASP A 83 19.40 -0.92 1.75
CA ASP A 83 19.44 -0.73 3.21
C ASP A 83 18.76 0.56 3.65
N VAL A 84 19.00 1.67 2.93
CA VAL A 84 18.30 2.94 3.17
C VAL A 84 16.80 2.76 3.00
N SER A 85 16.39 2.17 1.89
CA SER A 85 14.97 2.04 1.52
C SER A 85 14.22 1.15 2.50
N LEU A 86 14.84 0.07 2.98
CA LEU A 86 14.32 -0.77 4.07
C LEU A 86 14.20 0.00 5.38
N ALA A 87 15.17 0.86 5.72
CA ALA A 87 15.11 1.70 6.91
C ALA A 87 14.03 2.80 6.82
N LEU A 88 13.54 3.13 5.62
CA LEU A 88 12.44 4.06 5.42
C LEU A 88 11.05 3.37 5.43
N ARG A 89 10.99 2.03 5.34
CA ARG A 89 9.74 1.24 5.32
C ARG A 89 9.00 1.26 6.67
N PRO A 90 7.71 0.87 6.69
CA PRO A 90 6.85 1.07 7.86
C PRO A 90 7.29 0.23 9.06
N SER A 91 7.76 0.91 10.10
CA SER A 91 7.81 0.50 11.52
C SER A 91 8.16 1.74 12.37
N GLY A 92 7.16 2.57 12.71
CA GLY A 92 7.35 3.77 13.55
C GLY A 92 8.12 4.95 12.92
N ILE A 93 8.58 4.80 11.67
CA ILE A 93 9.36 5.82 10.93
C ILE A 93 8.49 6.65 9.98
N THR A 94 7.58 6.00 9.27
CA THR A 94 6.61 6.63 8.37
C THR A 94 5.18 6.42 8.87
N PRO A 95 4.33 7.47 8.85
CA PRO A 95 2.91 7.34 9.14
C PRO A 95 2.11 6.82 7.93
N PHE A 96 2.79 6.41 6.86
CA PHE A 96 2.22 6.08 5.57
C PHE A 96 2.93 4.89 4.94
N TRP A 97 2.26 4.28 3.97
CA TRP A 97 2.73 3.07 3.31
C TRP A 97 3.69 3.43 2.19
N LEU A 98 4.97 3.07 2.38
CA LEU A 98 5.98 3.13 1.33
C LEU A 98 5.86 1.86 0.48
N THR A 99 5.43 2.02 -0.78
CA THR A 99 4.95 0.89 -1.59
C THR A 99 5.27 1.06 -3.08
N THR A 100 4.92 0.06 -3.88
CA THR A 100 4.94 0.08 -5.35
C THR A 100 3.50 -0.04 -5.88
N ILE A 101 3.31 0.08 -7.21
CA ILE A 101 1.99 -0.23 -7.80
C ILE A 101 1.56 -1.66 -7.46
N GLY A 102 2.47 -2.64 -7.52
CA GLY A 102 2.20 -4.00 -7.05
C GLY A 102 1.75 -4.04 -5.59
N GLY A 103 2.36 -3.26 -4.70
CA GLY A 103 1.90 -3.19 -3.30
C GLY A 103 0.57 -2.44 -3.08
N MET A 104 0.09 -1.66 -4.07
CA MET A 104 -1.25 -1.08 -4.03
C MET A 104 -2.36 -2.12 -4.21
N HIS A 105 -2.07 -3.28 -4.79
CA HIS A 105 -2.99 -4.41 -4.83
C HIS A 105 -3.37 -4.86 -3.42
N ASN A 106 -2.38 -5.13 -2.57
CA ASN A 106 -2.60 -5.48 -1.17
C ASN A 106 -3.36 -4.38 -0.43
N ALA A 107 -3.06 -3.10 -0.72
CA ALA A 107 -3.80 -1.98 -0.14
C ALA A 107 -5.29 -1.98 -0.55
N ALA A 108 -5.59 -2.30 -1.82
CA ALA A 108 -6.97 -2.40 -2.30
C ALA A 108 -7.71 -3.58 -1.68
N GLU A 109 -7.05 -4.72 -1.53
CA GLU A 109 -7.58 -5.90 -0.86
C GLU A 109 -7.91 -5.60 0.61
N LEU A 110 -7.01 -4.95 1.34
CA LEU A 110 -7.27 -4.51 2.72
C LEU A 110 -8.40 -3.49 2.82
N VAL A 111 -8.45 -2.51 1.91
CA VAL A 111 -9.58 -1.57 1.85
C VAL A 111 -10.88 -2.34 1.59
N PHE A 112 -10.86 -3.32 0.69
CA PHE A 112 -12.00 -4.17 0.43
C PHE A 112 -12.42 -4.95 1.67
N GLU A 113 -11.50 -5.50 2.47
CA GLU A 113 -11.77 -6.34 3.65
C GLU A 113 -12.19 -5.56 4.90
N ASP A 114 -11.52 -4.44 5.17
CA ASP A 114 -11.70 -3.66 6.41
C ASP A 114 -12.84 -2.65 6.31
N THR A 115 -13.20 -2.19 5.11
CA THR A 115 -14.20 -1.12 4.96
C THR A 115 -15.62 -1.67 5.11
N SER A 116 -16.42 -1.07 5.98
CA SER A 116 -17.86 -1.32 6.00
C SER A 116 -18.53 -0.62 4.81
N ASN A 117 -19.11 -1.38 3.88
CA ASN A 117 -19.77 -0.83 2.70
C ASN A 117 -21.24 -1.27 2.62
N SER A 118 -22.15 -0.31 2.53
CA SER A 118 -23.60 -0.57 2.53
C SER A 118 -24.06 -1.45 1.35
N ARG A 119 -23.36 -1.38 0.20
CA ARG A 119 -23.69 -2.21 -0.97
C ARG A 119 -23.31 -3.68 -0.77
N ILE A 120 -22.14 -3.93 -0.16
CA ILE A 120 -21.73 -5.29 0.22
C ILE A 120 -22.71 -5.86 1.25
N HIS A 121 -23.08 -5.06 2.27
CA HIS A 121 -24.08 -5.48 3.24
C HIS A 121 -25.44 -5.76 2.60
N ALA A 122 -25.85 -4.99 1.59
CA ALA A 122 -27.09 -5.24 0.87
C ALA A 122 -27.05 -6.60 0.16
N ILE A 123 -25.92 -6.94 -0.50
CA ILE A 123 -25.72 -8.25 -1.15
C ILE A 123 -25.78 -9.37 -0.11
N GLN A 124 -25.06 -9.24 1.01
CA GLN A 124 -25.05 -10.24 2.09
C GLN A 124 -26.46 -10.46 2.68
N ARG A 125 -27.24 -9.38 2.83
CA ARG A 125 -28.62 -9.44 3.35
C ARG A 125 -29.60 -10.17 2.45
N LEU A 126 -29.28 -10.40 1.17
CA LEU A 126 -30.13 -11.20 0.28
C LEU A 126 -30.14 -12.68 0.67
N VAL A 127 -29.11 -13.15 1.36
CA VAL A 127 -28.92 -14.57 1.70
C VAL A 127 -28.90 -14.86 3.20
N GLY A 128 -28.63 -13.85 4.04
CA GLY A 128 -28.61 -14.01 5.49
C GLY A 128 -28.14 -12.78 6.26
N TYR A 129 -27.58 -12.99 7.44
CA TYR A 129 -26.94 -11.95 8.24
C TYR A 129 -25.53 -11.66 7.69
N PRO A 130 -25.14 -10.39 7.51
CA PRO A 130 -23.79 -10.01 7.07
C PRO A 130 -22.70 -10.55 7.99
N ASP A 131 -21.62 -11.04 7.39
CA ASP A 131 -20.39 -11.48 8.05
C ASP A 131 -19.17 -10.78 7.42
N VAL A 132 -17.98 -11.33 7.63
CA VAL A 132 -16.72 -10.90 7.01
C VAL A 132 -16.75 -11.00 5.49
N LYS A 133 -15.73 -10.40 4.87
CA LYS A 133 -15.47 -10.46 3.44
C LYS A 133 -13.98 -10.72 3.25
N ARG A 134 -13.62 -11.39 2.16
CA ARG A 134 -12.25 -11.80 1.89
C ARG A 134 -11.91 -11.56 0.43
N ALA A 135 -10.81 -10.88 0.18
CA ALA A 135 -10.29 -10.73 -1.17
C ALA A 135 -9.65 -12.05 -1.63
N THR A 136 -9.82 -12.38 -2.90
CA THR A 136 -9.21 -13.56 -3.52
C THR A 136 -8.19 -13.17 -4.58
N SER A 137 -8.40 -12.04 -5.25
CA SER A 137 -7.46 -11.49 -6.22
C SER A 137 -7.75 -10.03 -6.50
N SER A 138 -6.77 -9.34 -7.08
CA SER A 138 -6.90 -7.96 -7.50
C SER A 138 -6.22 -7.71 -8.84
N ARG A 139 -6.70 -6.71 -9.56
CA ARG A 139 -6.22 -6.33 -10.89
C ARG A 139 -6.16 -4.81 -11.03
N CYS A 140 -4.98 -4.26 -11.36
CA CYS A 140 -4.90 -2.87 -11.80
C CYS A 140 -5.25 -2.77 -13.29
N HIS A 141 -5.94 -1.70 -13.67
CA HIS A 141 -6.11 -1.31 -15.07
C HIS A 141 -4.96 -0.42 -15.59
N CYS A 142 -3.91 -0.26 -14.78
CA CYS A 142 -2.74 0.56 -15.04
C CYS A 142 -1.49 -0.32 -15.26
N ALA A 143 -0.53 0.16 -16.04
CA ALA A 143 0.80 -0.43 -16.07
C ALA A 143 1.61 -0.04 -14.82
N GLU A 144 2.64 -0.83 -14.47
CA GLU A 144 3.44 -0.60 -13.25
C GLU A 144 4.20 0.73 -13.22
N ASP A 145 4.54 1.27 -14.40
CA ASP A 145 5.23 2.54 -14.57
C ASP A 145 4.28 3.75 -14.61
N GLN A 146 2.97 3.52 -14.68
CA GLN A 146 1.96 4.56 -14.77
C GLN A 146 1.49 5.01 -13.38
N VAL A 147 1.45 6.34 -13.19
CA VAL A 147 0.93 6.98 -11.97
C VAL A 147 -0.27 7.88 -12.31
N PRO A 148 -1.44 7.28 -12.58
CA PRO A 148 -2.65 8.01 -12.99
C PRO A 148 -3.20 8.91 -11.88
N ASP A 149 -4.02 9.89 -12.23
CA ASP A 149 -4.64 10.79 -11.24
C ASP A 149 -5.64 10.06 -10.32
N ILE A 150 -6.22 8.96 -10.81
CA ILE A 150 -7.03 8.03 -10.02
C ILE A 150 -6.52 6.63 -10.31
N LEU A 151 -5.97 5.98 -9.29
CA LEU A 151 -5.59 4.58 -9.38
C LEU A 151 -6.82 3.72 -9.10
N ARG A 152 -7.21 2.91 -10.10
CA ARG A 152 -8.35 2.00 -10.02
C ARG A 152 -7.87 0.57 -9.95
N ILE A 153 -8.25 -0.13 -8.89
CA ILE A 153 -7.96 -1.54 -8.69
C ILE A 153 -9.28 -2.28 -8.53
N GLU A 154 -9.51 -3.23 -9.42
CA GLU A 154 -10.59 -4.20 -9.31
C GLU A 154 -10.17 -5.26 -8.30
N VAL A 155 -11.01 -5.54 -7.30
CA VAL A 155 -10.81 -6.57 -6.29
C VAL A 155 -11.93 -7.60 -6.44
N SER A 156 -11.55 -8.83 -6.74
CA SER A 156 -12.45 -9.98 -6.66
C SER A 156 -12.35 -10.59 -5.28
N GLY A 157 -13.47 -11.01 -4.72
CA GLY A 157 -13.51 -11.61 -3.40
C GLY A 157 -14.88 -12.20 -3.09
N ASP A 158 -15.03 -12.68 -1.86
CA ASP A 158 -16.27 -13.24 -1.37
C ASP A 158 -16.82 -12.39 -0.24
N ALA A 159 -18.11 -12.07 -0.30
CA ALA A 159 -18.86 -11.49 0.79
C ALA A 159 -19.61 -12.61 1.51
N TYR A 160 -19.21 -12.91 2.76
CA TYR A 160 -19.82 -14.01 3.50
C TYR A 160 -21.07 -13.55 4.24
N ALA A 161 -22.02 -14.46 4.38
CA ALA A 161 -23.23 -14.25 5.17
C ALA A 161 -23.67 -15.60 5.75
N TYR A 162 -24.48 -15.58 6.80
CA TYR A 162 -25.00 -16.82 7.37
C TYR A 162 -26.49 -16.71 7.70
N ASN A 163 -27.20 -17.83 7.64
CA ASN A 163 -28.57 -17.93 8.11
C ASN A 163 -28.69 -19.06 9.15
N GLN A 164 -29.91 -19.47 9.50
CA GLN A 164 -30.12 -20.51 10.52
C GLN A 164 -29.69 -21.91 10.05
N GLU A 165 -29.51 -22.12 8.74
CA GLU A 165 -29.25 -23.43 8.13
C GLU A 165 -27.79 -23.58 7.68
N THR A 166 -27.21 -22.53 7.12
CA THR A 166 -25.85 -22.60 6.54
C THR A 166 -25.17 -21.23 6.43
N SER A 167 -23.90 -21.27 6.07
CA SER A 167 -23.09 -20.10 5.70
C SER A 167 -22.94 -20.05 4.19
N PHE A 168 -22.97 -18.84 3.62
CA PHE A 168 -22.85 -18.58 2.20
C PHE A 168 -21.61 -17.75 1.90
N ALA A 169 -20.99 -18.04 0.76
CA ALA A 169 -20.05 -17.18 0.07
C ALA A 169 -20.77 -16.56 -1.12
N VAL A 170 -20.81 -15.23 -1.20
CA VAL A 170 -21.34 -14.52 -2.37
C VAL A 170 -20.17 -13.90 -3.12
N PRO A 171 -19.82 -14.40 -4.33
CA PRO A 171 -18.74 -13.83 -5.12
C PRO A 171 -19.06 -12.39 -5.51
N VAL A 172 -18.13 -11.47 -5.27
CA VAL A 172 -18.25 -10.05 -5.58
C VAL A 172 -17.02 -9.53 -6.32
N ILE A 173 -17.25 -8.50 -7.13
CA ILE A 173 -16.21 -7.63 -7.68
C ILE A 173 -16.44 -6.24 -7.11
N ALA A 174 -15.40 -5.65 -6.52
CA ALA A 174 -15.38 -4.27 -6.08
C ALA A 174 -14.35 -3.46 -6.87
N ILE A 175 -14.63 -2.18 -7.09
CA ILE A 175 -13.64 -1.24 -7.61
C ILE A 175 -13.20 -0.34 -6.45
N VAL A 176 -11.91 -0.36 -6.16
CA VAL A 176 -11.26 0.51 -5.18
C VAL A 176 -10.52 1.62 -5.92
N GLU A 177 -10.81 2.87 -5.56
CA GLU A 177 -10.13 4.04 -6.11
C GLU A 177 -9.23 4.71 -5.07
N PHE A 178 -8.01 5.06 -5.50
CA PHE A 178 -7.10 5.89 -4.74
C PHE A 178 -6.87 7.21 -5.47
N PRO A 179 -7.27 8.36 -4.90
CA PRO A 179 -7.04 9.66 -5.51
C PRO A 179 -5.59 10.09 -5.35
N LYS A 180 -4.99 10.58 -6.43
CA LYS A 180 -3.63 11.13 -6.42
C LYS A 180 -3.61 12.46 -5.67
N VAL A 181 -2.69 12.59 -4.72
CA VAL A 181 -2.50 13.81 -3.90
C VAL A 181 -1.15 14.47 -4.14
N GLY A 182 -0.26 13.80 -4.86
CA GLY A 182 1.00 14.34 -5.37
C GLY A 182 1.57 13.44 -6.46
N GLN A 183 2.73 13.79 -7.01
CA GLN A 183 3.30 13.16 -8.21
C GLN A 183 3.41 11.64 -8.10
N ARG A 184 3.80 11.11 -6.93
CA ARG A 184 3.87 9.67 -6.61
C ARG A 184 3.19 9.33 -5.28
N MET A 185 2.13 10.05 -4.93
CA MET A 185 1.46 9.94 -3.62
C MET A 185 -0.05 9.81 -3.79
N TYR A 186 -0.66 8.90 -3.04
CA TYR A 186 -2.10 8.65 -3.05
C TYR A 186 -2.73 8.81 -1.67
N GLY A 187 -3.99 9.23 -1.66
CA GLY A 187 -4.84 9.29 -0.49
C GLY A 187 -5.42 7.92 -0.11
N HIS A 188 -6.33 7.91 0.85
CA HIS A 188 -7.04 6.70 1.28
C HIS A 188 -7.84 6.08 0.12
N GLY A 189 -7.87 4.74 0.07
CA GLY A 189 -8.66 4.01 -0.92
C GLY A 189 -10.14 4.01 -0.57
N THR A 190 -11.01 4.10 -1.58
CA THR A 190 -12.45 4.06 -1.37
C THR A 190 -13.13 3.08 -2.31
N ILE A 191 -14.07 2.30 -1.80
CA ILE A 191 -14.87 1.38 -2.63
C ILE A 191 -15.94 2.19 -3.37
N VAL A 192 -15.77 2.33 -4.69
CA VAL A 192 -16.67 3.15 -5.54
C VAL A 192 -17.71 2.32 -6.28
N SER A 193 -17.46 1.04 -6.52
CA SER A 193 -18.42 0.11 -7.12
C SER A 193 -18.33 -1.26 -6.46
N VAL A 194 -19.45 -1.99 -6.43
CA VAL A 194 -19.56 -3.37 -5.96
C VAL A 194 -20.63 -4.06 -6.79
N GLU A 195 -20.31 -5.22 -7.34
CA GLU A 195 -21.21 -6.04 -8.15
C GLU A 195 -21.11 -7.50 -7.70
N GLN A 196 -22.24 -8.20 -7.66
CA GLN A 196 -22.27 -9.64 -7.42
C GLN A 196 -21.90 -10.39 -8.70
N LYS A 197 -20.92 -11.29 -8.61
CA LYS A 197 -20.33 -12.02 -9.74
C LYS A 197 -20.62 -13.52 -9.65
N GLY A 198 -21.89 -13.89 -9.52
CA GLY A 198 -22.30 -15.29 -9.48
C GLY A 198 -23.45 -15.55 -8.51
N ALA A 199 -23.89 -16.80 -8.44
CA ALA A 199 -24.87 -17.21 -7.43
C ALA A 199 -24.19 -17.33 -6.06
N PRO A 200 -24.93 -17.12 -4.96
CA PRO A 200 -24.46 -17.51 -3.63
C PRO A 200 -24.20 -19.01 -3.57
N GLU A 201 -23.07 -19.40 -3.00
CA GLU A 201 -22.69 -20.81 -2.82
C GLU A 201 -22.53 -21.10 -1.32
N PRO A 202 -22.82 -22.34 -0.86
CA PRO A 202 -22.51 -22.75 0.49
C PRO A 202 -21.01 -22.55 0.76
N ARG A 203 -20.69 -21.84 1.85
CA ARG A 203 -19.31 -21.59 2.26
C ARG A 203 -18.67 -22.93 2.62
N ILE A 204 -17.71 -23.36 1.81
CA ILE A 204 -16.83 -24.47 2.18
C ILE A 204 -15.89 -23.92 3.26
N LEU A 205 -16.10 -24.36 4.50
CA LEU A 205 -15.08 -24.21 5.53
C LEU A 205 -14.01 -25.24 5.16
N GLU A 206 -12.94 -24.81 4.48
CA GLU A 206 -11.72 -25.60 4.48
C GLU A 206 -11.38 -25.81 5.96
N ASP A 207 -11.31 -27.08 6.39
CA ASP A 207 -10.88 -27.45 7.73
C ASP A 207 -9.55 -26.73 7.97
N VAL A 208 -9.62 -25.59 8.66
CA VAL A 208 -8.46 -25.02 9.32
C VAL A 208 -8.02 -26.16 10.21
N ASP A 209 -6.85 -26.73 9.88
CA ASP A 209 -6.17 -27.75 10.67
C ASP A 209 -6.60 -27.61 12.12
N ALA A 210 -7.10 -28.71 12.70
CA ALA A 210 -7.37 -28.83 14.11
C ALA A 210 -6.11 -28.41 14.88
N GLY A 211 -5.95 -27.11 15.07
CA GLY A 211 -4.84 -26.51 15.76
C GLY A 211 -4.94 -27.05 17.16
N GLU A 212 -3.91 -27.78 17.55
CA GLU A 212 -3.79 -28.45 18.84
C GLU A 212 -4.43 -27.60 19.94
N PHE A 213 -5.61 -28.04 20.39
CA PHE A 213 -6.23 -27.56 21.61
C PHE A 213 -5.27 -27.91 22.74
N TYR A 214 -4.44 -26.95 23.16
CA TYR A 214 -3.67 -27.06 24.39
C TYR A 214 -4.66 -27.05 25.55
N TRP A 215 -5.08 -28.25 25.99
CA TRP A 215 -5.69 -28.42 27.30
C TRP A 215 -4.64 -28.03 28.35
N MET A 216 -4.80 -26.85 28.94
CA MET A 216 -4.22 -26.56 30.25
C MET A 216 -5.04 -27.34 31.29
N PRO A 217 -4.48 -28.30 32.02
CA PRO A 217 -5.17 -28.83 33.20
C PRO A 217 -5.24 -27.71 34.24
N GLU A 218 -6.43 -27.46 34.77
CA GLU A 218 -6.61 -26.66 35.98
C GLU A 218 -5.95 -27.41 37.16
N GLU A 219 -5.18 -26.69 37.97
CA GLU A 219 -4.64 -27.16 39.26
C GLU A 219 -5.74 -27.27 40.33
#